data_AF-N0E2V6-F1
#
_entry.id   AF-N0E2V6-F1
#
_cell.length_a   1.000
_cell.length_b   1.000
_cell.length_c   1.000
_cell.angle_alpha   90.00
_cell.angle_beta   90.00
_cell.angle_gamma   90.00
#
_symmetry.space_group_name_H-M   'P 1'
#
loop_
_entity.id
_entity.type
_entity.pdbx_description
1 polymer ?
#
loop_
_entity_poly.entity_id
_entity_poly.type
_entity_poly.pdbx_seq_one_letter_code
_entity_poly.pdbx_strand_id
1 'polypeptide(L)'
;MDAKFLEVDPKTAVSAQLIVVVAPSTNGADTKALQTELASWVSLTRALDASAAGTVVAASADPAPAAKDLTIIGAVRQDKAAVTTVSSVDNAQSPMGLASVVLALAQQETGTAGHYGLAEGATAAFAPLPGSN
;
A
#
# COMPACT_ATOMS: atom_id res chain seq x y z
N MET A 1 10.39 -9.48 21.54
CA MET A 1 9.85 -10.23 20.39
C MET A 1 11.05 -10.75 19.62
N ASP A 2 11.20 -12.07 19.49
CA ASP A 2 12.27 -12.65 18.67
C ASP A 2 11.84 -12.59 17.20
N ALA A 3 12.46 -11.70 16.44
CA ALA A 3 12.33 -11.72 14.99
C ALA A 3 13.09 -12.95 14.47
N LYS A 4 12.39 -13.86 13.79
CA LYS A 4 13.01 -15.00 13.10
C LYS A 4 13.39 -14.58 11.69
N PHE A 5 14.56 -15.04 11.23
CA PHE A 5 14.98 -14.83 9.85
C PHE A 5 14.34 -15.87 8.93
N LEU A 6 13.98 -15.44 7.73
CA LEU A 6 13.65 -16.30 6.60
C LEU A 6 14.91 -16.39 5.73
N GLU A 7 15.36 -17.61 5.47
CA GLU A 7 16.46 -17.88 4.54
C GLU A 7 15.86 -18.47 3.25
N VAL A 8 16.21 -17.88 2.11
CA VAL A 8 15.72 -18.30 0.79
C VAL A 8 16.92 -18.40 -0.14
N ASP A 9 17.02 -19.51 -0.87
CA ASP A 9 18.03 -19.64 -1.93
C ASP A 9 17.62 -18.78 -3.13
N PRO A 10 18.39 -17.72 -3.47
CA PRO A 10 18.05 -16.82 -4.57
C PRO A 10 18.00 -17.53 -5.93
N LYS A 11 18.63 -18.70 -6.09
CA LYS A 11 18.55 -19.50 -7.32
C LYS A 11 17.19 -20.17 -7.51
N THR A 12 16.44 -20.32 -6.42
CA THR A 12 15.08 -20.87 -6.41
C THR A 12 14.01 -19.79 -6.22
N ALA A 13 14.41 -18.59 -5.84
CA ALA A 13 13.53 -17.44 -5.71
C ALA A 13 13.11 -16.94 -7.10
N VAL A 14 11.85 -17.15 -7.44
CA VAL A 14 11.23 -16.46 -8.57
C VAL A 14 10.86 -15.05 -8.09
N SER A 15 11.18 -14.03 -8.89
CA SER A 15 10.78 -12.66 -8.56
C SER A 15 9.27 -12.59 -8.36
N ALA A 16 8.82 -11.89 -7.31
CA ALA A 16 7.41 -11.60 -7.15
C ALA A 16 6.95 -10.76 -8.35
N GLN A 17 5.90 -11.21 -9.03
CA GLN A 17 5.26 -10.39 -10.06
C GLN A 17 4.49 -9.23 -9.41
N LEU A 18 3.91 -9.48 -8.23
CA LEU A 18 3.03 -8.56 -7.55
C LEU A 18 3.27 -8.60 -6.04
N ILE A 19 3.21 -7.46 -5.38
CA ILE A 19 3.54 -7.32 -3.95
C ILE A 19 2.37 -6.67 -3.22
N VAL A 20 2.03 -7.21 -2.05
CA VAL A 20 1.10 -6.58 -1.10
C VAL A 20 1.87 -6.20 0.16
N VAL A 21 1.85 -4.91 0.49
CA VAL A 21 2.40 -4.39 1.75
C VAL A 21 1.25 -4.19 2.72
N VAL A 22 1.21 -5.02 3.76
CA VAL A 22 0.21 -4.88 4.83
C VAL A 22 0.74 -3.89 5.85
N ALA A 23 0.12 -2.72 5.88
CA ALA A 23 0.46 -1.64 6.78
C ALA A 23 0.26 -2.06 8.25
N PRO A 24 1.25 -1.81 9.13
CA PRO A 24 0.99 -1.84 10.56
C PRO A 24 0.04 -0.70 10.93
N SER A 25 -0.78 -0.88 11.97
CA SER A 25 -1.58 0.22 12.52
C SER A 25 -0.67 1.25 13.19
N THR A 26 -0.84 2.52 12.82
CA THR A 26 -0.06 3.62 13.38
C THR A 26 -0.86 4.34 14.47
N ASN A 27 -0.59 4.01 15.73
CA ASN A 27 -1.27 4.63 16.89
C ASN A 27 -0.55 5.90 17.41
N GLY A 28 0.22 6.59 16.56
CA GLY A 28 1.15 7.63 16.99
C GLY A 28 0.56 9.04 17.02
N ALA A 29 0.91 9.82 18.04
CA ALA A 29 0.81 11.28 17.96
C ALA A 29 1.73 11.79 16.84
N ASP A 30 1.36 12.91 16.18
CA ASP A 30 2.18 13.55 15.15
C ASP A 30 3.55 13.91 15.74
N THR A 31 4.57 13.14 15.35
CA THR A 31 5.94 13.32 15.80
C THR A 31 6.86 13.25 14.60
N LYS A 32 7.96 14.00 14.66
CA LYS A 32 9.03 13.94 13.65
C LYS A 32 9.57 12.52 13.43
N ALA A 33 9.56 11.70 14.48
CA ALA A 33 9.94 10.29 14.41
C ALA A 33 8.98 9.49 13.52
N LEU A 34 7.66 9.63 13.72
CA LEU A 34 6.64 8.98 12.89
C LEU A 34 6.75 9.41 11.42
N GLN A 35 6.94 10.70 11.15
CA GLN A 35 7.12 11.19 9.77
C GLN A 35 8.36 10.58 9.10
N THR A 36 9.45 10.39 9.86
CA THR A 36 10.69 9.74 9.35
C THR A 36 10.46 8.26 9.06
N GLU A 37 9.70 7.58 9.92
CA GLU A 37 9.33 6.18 9.73
C GLU A 37 8.43 6.00 8.50
N LEU A 38 7.40 6.83 8.34
CA LEU A 38 6.51 6.81 7.17
C LEU A 38 7.27 7.08 5.86
N ALA A 39 8.22 8.03 5.86
CA ALA A 39 9.07 8.28 4.70
C ALA A 39 9.94 7.06 4.34
N SER A 40 10.39 6.31 5.35
CA SER A 40 11.15 5.06 5.15
C SER A 40 10.26 3.97 4.56
N TRP A 41 9.02 3.85 5.03
CA TRP A 41 8.02 2.95 4.47
C TRP A 41 7.68 3.28 3.02
N VAL A 42 7.46 4.55 2.69
CA VAL A 42 7.23 5.00 1.29
C VAL A 42 8.45 4.69 0.42
N SER A 43 9.66 4.86 0.95
CA SER A 43 10.87 4.52 0.21
C SER A 43 10.99 3.01 -0.05
N LEU A 44 10.61 2.19 0.93
CA LEU A 44 10.55 0.74 0.78
C LEU A 44 9.48 0.32 -0.25
N THR A 45 8.26 0.86 -0.18
CA THR A 45 7.19 0.50 -1.13
C THR A 45 7.56 0.85 -2.56
N ARG A 46 8.21 2.01 -2.80
CA ARG A 46 8.73 2.36 -4.12
C ARG A 46 9.84 1.45 -4.60
N ALA A 47 10.75 1.04 -3.70
CA ALA A 47 11.81 0.10 -4.06
C ALA A 47 11.24 -1.28 -4.44
N LEU A 48 10.20 -1.73 -3.74
CA LEU A 48 9.47 -2.96 -4.07
C LEU A 48 8.77 -2.82 -5.42
N ASP A 49 8.07 -1.71 -5.66
CA ASP A 49 7.39 -1.44 -6.92
C ASP A 49 8.34 -1.41 -8.12
N ALA A 50 9.51 -0.77 -7.99
CA ALA A 50 10.54 -0.77 -9.01
C ALA A 50 11.13 -2.17 -9.32
N SER A 51 10.90 -3.15 -8.44
CA SER A 51 11.39 -4.53 -8.58
C SER A 51 10.31 -5.55 -8.95
N ALA A 52 9.04 -5.13 -9.01
CA ALA A 52 7.88 -5.96 -9.31
C ALA A 52 7.05 -5.37 -10.46
N ALA A 53 6.02 -6.09 -10.92
CA ALA A 53 5.05 -5.53 -11.88
C ALA A 53 4.00 -4.63 -11.21
N GLY A 54 3.93 -4.63 -9.86
CA GLY A 54 3.06 -3.74 -9.10
C GLY A 54 3.11 -3.97 -7.60
N THR A 55 2.92 -2.90 -6.84
CA THR A 55 2.79 -2.92 -5.38
C THR A 55 1.49 -2.28 -4.88
N VAL A 56 0.71 -3.03 -4.08
CA VAL A 56 -0.45 -2.50 -3.35
C VAL A 56 -0.13 -2.35 -1.86
N VAL A 57 -0.33 -1.17 -1.31
CA VAL A 57 -0.31 -0.94 0.15
C VAL A 57 -1.73 -1.10 0.70
N ALA A 58 -1.92 -2.09 1.56
CA ALA A 58 -3.21 -2.39 2.18
C ALA A 58 -3.14 -2.07 3.67
N ALA A 59 -4.07 -1.24 4.14
CA ALA A 59 -4.26 -0.96 5.55
C ALA A 59 -5.69 -1.31 5.96
N SER A 60 -5.83 -1.79 7.19
CA SER A 60 -7.08 -1.60 7.91
C SER A 60 -7.29 -0.10 8.11
N ALA A 61 -8.54 0.36 8.15
CA ALA A 61 -8.82 1.79 8.31
C ALA A 61 -8.11 2.31 9.56
N ASP A 62 -7.09 3.14 9.34
CA ASP A 62 -6.24 3.77 10.36
C ASP A 62 -6.86 5.15 10.73
N PRO A 63 -6.46 5.77 11.84
CA PRO A 63 -7.35 6.26 12.90
C PRO A 63 -8.06 7.59 12.59
N ALA A 64 -8.76 8.14 13.59
CA ALA A 64 -9.61 9.33 13.54
C ALA A 64 -9.17 10.43 12.52
N PRO A 65 -10.11 11.16 11.88
CA PRO A 65 -9.87 12.09 10.76
C PRO A 65 -8.70 13.07 10.91
N ALA A 66 -8.30 13.39 12.14
CA ALA A 66 -7.19 14.28 12.48
C ALA A 66 -5.78 13.70 12.21
N ALA A 67 -5.65 12.40 11.91
CA ALA A 67 -4.36 11.71 11.72
C ALA A 67 -4.13 11.20 10.28
N LYS A 68 -4.88 11.71 9.29
CA LYS A 68 -4.89 11.18 7.91
C LYS A 68 -3.50 11.06 7.25
N ASP A 69 -2.61 12.02 7.50
CA ASP A 69 -1.26 12.09 6.92
C ASP A 69 -0.23 11.32 7.76
N LEU A 70 -0.64 10.84 8.93
CA LEU A 70 0.20 10.09 9.87
C LEU A 70 0.06 8.58 9.68
N THR A 71 -0.48 8.18 8.54
CA THR A 71 -0.67 6.79 8.12
C THR A 71 0.20 6.51 6.90
N ILE A 72 0.60 5.26 6.69
CA ILE A 72 1.32 4.88 5.47
C ILE A 72 0.49 5.11 4.20
N ILE A 73 -0.84 4.94 4.26
CA ILE A 73 -1.73 5.22 3.13
C ILE A 73 -1.69 6.71 2.79
N GLY A 74 -1.83 7.58 3.79
CA GLY A 74 -1.71 9.03 3.61
C GLY A 74 -0.35 9.41 3.02
N ALA A 75 0.74 8.87 3.60
CA ALA A 75 2.10 9.13 3.13
C ALA A 75 2.32 8.69 1.67
N VAL A 76 1.80 7.53 1.26
CA VAL A 76 1.86 7.06 -0.14
C VAL A 76 1.06 7.98 -1.06
N ARG A 77 -0.15 8.39 -0.67
CA ARG A 77 -1.00 9.28 -1.47
C ARG A 77 -0.44 10.70 -1.60
N GLN A 78 0.40 11.14 -0.66
CA GLN A 78 1.06 12.45 -0.70
C GLN A 78 2.41 12.44 -1.42
N ASP A 79 3.10 11.31 -1.48
CA ASP A 79 4.37 11.20 -2.20
C ASP A 79 4.16 11.23 -3.71
N LYS A 80 4.73 12.25 -4.37
CA LYS A 80 4.53 12.50 -5.81
C LYS A 80 4.98 11.35 -6.72
N ALA A 81 5.91 10.51 -6.29
CA ALA A 81 6.38 9.39 -7.08
C ALA A 81 5.59 8.12 -6.78
N ALA A 82 5.24 7.88 -5.52
CA ALA A 82 4.48 6.71 -5.11
C ALA A 82 3.01 6.80 -5.57
N VAL A 83 2.39 7.97 -5.51
CA VAL A 83 0.97 8.17 -5.86
C VAL A 83 0.65 7.75 -7.31
N THR A 84 1.62 7.75 -8.22
CA THR A 84 1.39 7.37 -9.62
C THR A 84 1.74 5.92 -9.94
N THR A 85 2.38 5.20 -9.03
CA THR A 85 2.97 3.88 -9.28
C THR A 85 2.46 2.81 -8.31
N VAL A 86 2.22 3.20 -7.06
CA VAL A 86 1.80 2.34 -5.96
C VAL A 86 0.30 2.51 -5.71
N SER A 87 -0.44 1.40 -5.76
CA SER A 87 -1.85 1.37 -5.40
C SER A 87 -2.03 1.34 -3.88
N SER A 88 -3.14 1.88 -3.36
CA SER A 88 -3.42 1.89 -1.91
C SER A 88 -4.86 1.47 -1.60
N VAL A 89 -5.09 0.68 -0.56
CA VAL A 89 -6.42 0.30 -0.07
C VAL A 89 -6.50 0.55 1.43
N ASP A 90 -7.42 1.43 1.87
CA ASP A 90 -7.52 1.85 3.28
C ASP A 90 -8.54 1.08 4.14
N ASN A 91 -9.32 0.18 3.54
CA ASN A 91 -10.40 -0.53 4.23
C ASN A 91 -10.24 -2.06 4.13
N ALA A 92 -8.99 -2.56 4.12
CA ALA A 92 -8.64 -3.95 3.88
C ALA A 92 -9.15 -4.95 4.93
N GLN A 93 -9.74 -4.48 6.03
CA GLN A 93 -10.46 -5.30 7.01
C GLN A 93 -11.90 -5.66 6.57
N SER A 94 -12.44 -4.96 5.57
CA SER A 94 -13.78 -5.20 5.04
C SER A 94 -13.72 -6.19 3.86
N PRO A 95 -14.79 -6.97 3.60
CA PRO A 95 -14.84 -7.85 2.43
C PRO A 95 -14.60 -7.12 1.11
N MET A 96 -15.08 -5.88 1.01
CA MET A 96 -14.90 -5.06 -0.19
C MET A 96 -13.49 -4.48 -0.31
N GLY A 97 -12.85 -4.15 0.80
CA GLY A 97 -11.44 -3.75 0.79
C GLY A 97 -10.53 -4.90 0.41
N LEU A 98 -10.77 -6.10 0.94
CA LEU A 98 -10.05 -7.31 0.53
C LEU A 98 -10.20 -7.59 -0.98
N ALA A 99 -11.42 -7.48 -1.51
CA ALA A 99 -11.65 -7.59 -2.95
C ALA A 99 -10.89 -6.50 -3.72
N SER A 100 -10.88 -5.27 -3.21
CA SER A 100 -10.18 -4.14 -3.83
C SER A 100 -8.66 -4.31 -3.86
N VAL A 101 -8.05 -5.00 -2.87
CA VAL A 101 -6.62 -5.34 -2.91
C VAL A 101 -6.32 -6.21 -4.13
N VAL A 102 -7.10 -7.26 -4.34
CA VAL A 102 -6.91 -8.19 -5.47
C VAL A 102 -7.15 -7.48 -6.81
N LEU A 103 -8.22 -6.69 -6.90
CA LEU A 103 -8.55 -5.93 -8.11
C LEU A 103 -7.51 -4.84 -8.41
N ALA A 104 -6.96 -4.17 -7.41
CA ALA A 104 -5.89 -3.19 -7.57
C ALA A 104 -4.59 -3.84 -8.06
N LEU A 105 -4.29 -5.08 -7.64
CA LEU A 105 -3.17 -5.85 -8.19
C LEU A 105 -3.38 -6.15 -9.68
N ALA A 106 -4.58 -6.64 -10.05
CA ALA A 106 -4.92 -6.90 -11.46
C ALA A 106 -4.85 -5.63 -12.31
N GLN A 107 -5.22 -4.49 -11.75
CA GLN A 107 -5.06 -3.20 -12.41
C GLN A 107 -3.57 -2.84 -12.59
N GLN A 108 -2.72 -3.05 -11.59
CA GLN A 108 -1.28 -2.76 -11.71
C GLN A 108 -0.58 -3.64 -12.75
N GLU A 109 -1.05 -4.88 -12.98
CA GLU A 109 -0.57 -5.69 -14.11
C GLU A 109 -0.80 -5.02 -15.47
N THR A 110 -1.79 -4.12 -15.58
CA THR A 110 -2.03 -3.33 -16.80
C THR A 110 -1.22 -2.03 -16.86
N GLY A 111 -0.38 -1.77 -15.87
CA GLY A 111 0.47 -0.58 -15.77
C GLY A 111 -0.24 0.65 -15.19
N THR A 112 -1.36 0.48 -14.48
CA THR A 112 -2.09 1.59 -13.85
C THR A 112 -2.19 1.42 -12.33
N ALA A 113 -2.12 2.53 -11.60
CA ALA A 113 -2.24 2.57 -10.15
C ALA A 113 -3.49 3.34 -9.71
N GLY A 114 -3.99 3.04 -8.50
CA GLY A 114 -5.15 3.72 -7.96
C GLY A 114 -5.26 3.66 -6.44
N HIS A 115 -6.11 4.54 -5.90
CA HIS A 115 -6.26 4.71 -4.46
C HIS A 115 -7.71 4.45 -4.03
N TYR A 116 -7.91 3.42 -3.24
CA TYR A 116 -9.23 2.86 -2.96
C TYR A 116 -9.57 2.87 -1.48
N GLY A 117 -10.86 3.01 -1.23
CA GLY A 117 -11.45 2.92 0.09
C GLY A 117 -12.26 4.16 0.45
N LEU A 118 -12.35 4.42 1.75
CA LEU A 118 -13.26 5.41 2.32
C LEU A 118 -12.54 6.62 2.90
N ALA A 119 -11.22 6.56 3.05
CA ALA A 119 -10.44 7.68 3.56
C ALA A 119 -10.26 8.77 2.48
N GLU A 120 -10.02 10.00 2.94
CA GLU A 120 -9.70 11.13 2.07
C GLU A 120 -8.52 10.80 1.14
N GLY A 121 -8.56 11.33 -0.08
CA GLY A 121 -7.56 11.03 -1.11
C GLY A 121 -7.76 9.68 -1.82
N ALA A 122 -8.78 8.89 -1.46
CA ALA A 122 -9.21 7.79 -2.31
C ALA A 122 -9.82 8.34 -3.61
N THR A 123 -9.41 7.78 -4.75
CA THR A 123 -9.94 8.12 -6.08
C THR A 123 -11.27 7.43 -6.35
N ALA A 124 -11.53 6.29 -5.69
CA ALA A 124 -12.79 5.56 -5.77
C ALA A 124 -13.01 4.72 -4.49
N ALA A 125 -14.27 4.36 -4.22
CA ALA A 125 -14.59 3.49 -3.09
C ALA A 125 -13.99 2.08 -3.22
N PHE A 126 -13.87 1.59 -4.46
CA PHE A 126 -13.40 0.25 -4.79
C PHE A 126 -12.53 0.27 -6.05
N ALA A 127 -11.64 -0.69 -6.16
CA ALA A 127 -10.87 -0.91 -7.39
C ALA A 127 -11.76 -1.35 -8.55
N PRO A 128 -11.42 -0.96 -9.80
CA PRO A 128 -12.21 -1.31 -10.97
C PRO A 128 -12.18 -2.82 -11.25
N LEU A 129 -13.17 -3.29 -12.01
CA LEU A 129 -13.11 -4.65 -12.53
C LEU A 129 -12.06 -4.72 -13.64
N PRO A 130 -11.43 -5.89 -13.88
CA PRO A 130 -10.50 -6.04 -14.98
C PRO A 130 -11.21 -5.76 -16.31
N GLY A 131 -10.63 -4.89 -17.15
CA GLY A 131 -11.17 -4.54 -18.46
C GLY A 131 -12.24 -3.45 -18.48
N SER A 132 -12.62 -2.89 -17.34
CA SER A 132 -13.40 -1.65 -17.28
C SER A 132 -12.46 -0.44 -17.15
N ASN A 133 -12.00 0.09 -18.29
CA ASN A 133 -11.29 1.36 -18.37
C ASN A 133 -12.24 2.50 -18.73
#